data_AF-A0A9D8EKN5-F1
#
_entry.id   AF-A0A9D8EKN5-F1
#
_cell.length_a   1.000
_cell.length_b   1.000
_cell.length_c   1.000
_cell.angle_alpha   90.00
_cell.angle_beta   90.00
_cell.angle_gamma   90.00
#
_symmetry.space_group_name_H-M   'P 1'
#
loop_
_entity.id
_entity.type
_entity.pdbx_description
1 polymer ?
#
loop_
_entity_poly.entity_id
_entity_poly.type
_entity_poly.pdbx_seq_one_letter_code
_entity_poly.pdbx_strand_id
1 'polypeptide(L)' 'MNKKVYAGTNIFLRYLTSEPAEQAQKVTGFFNKVESGEYILFVCDLVISELVYVLEKVFEL' A
#
# COMPACT_ATOMS: atom_id res chain seq x y z
N MET A 1 6.82 -20.69 -6.99
CA MET A 1 7.56 -19.81 -6.05
C MET A 1 6.86 -18.47 -6.02
N ASN A 2 6.42 -18.02 -4.84
CA ASN A 2 5.73 -16.74 -4.68
C ASN A 2 6.74 -15.60 -4.87
N LYS A 3 6.34 -14.53 -5.57
CA LYS A 3 7.23 -13.39 -5.84
C LYS A 3 7.27 -12.46 -4.62
N LYS A 4 8.45 -12.23 -4.07
CA LYS A 4 8.63 -11.27 -2.96
C LYS A 4 8.76 -9.86 -3.52
N VAL A 5 7.99 -8.92 -2.99
CA VAL A 5 8.00 -7.51 -3.41
C VAL A 5 8.07 -6.58 -2.19
N TYR A 6 8.98 -5.61 -2.23
CA TYR A 6 9.06 -4.56 -1.23
C TYR A 6 8.03 -3.47 -1.55
N ALA A 7 7.25 -3.07 -0.55
CA ALA A 7 6.24 -2.03 -0.69
C ALA A 7 6.73 -0.68 -0.16
N GLY A 8 6.47 0.37 -0.92
CA GLY A 8 6.60 1.76 -0.46
C GLY A 8 5.28 2.31 0.06
N THR A 9 5.35 3.39 0.84
CA THR A 9 4.23 4.04 1.53
C THR A 9 3.04 4.36 0.62
N ASN A 10 3.32 4.83 -0.60
CA ASN A 10 2.28 5.26 -1.53
C ASN A 10 1.24 4.18 -1.85
N ILE A 11 1.61 2.89 -1.94
CA ILE A 11 0.60 1.88 -2.27
C ILE A 11 -0.44 1.77 -1.17
N PHE A 12 -0.03 1.85 0.10
CA PHE A 12 -0.96 1.85 1.23
C PHE A 12 -1.82 3.11 1.24
N LEU A 13 -1.22 4.28 1.00
CA LEU A 13 -1.98 5.53 0.89
C LEU A 13 -3.06 5.44 -0.19
N ARG A 14 -2.74 4.98 -1.41
CA ARG A 14 -3.71 4.84 -2.49
C ARG A 14 -4.84 3.88 -2.14
N TYR A 15 -4.52 2.79 -1.45
CA TYR A 15 -5.51 1.83 -1.01
C TYR A 15 -6.44 2.41 0.07
N LEU A 16 -5.89 3.11 1.06
CA LEU A 16 -6.65 3.65 2.20
C LEU A 16 -7.46 4.90 1.85
N THR A 17 -6.92 5.80 1.03
CA THR A 17 -7.58 7.07 0.70
C THR A 17 -8.43 7.00 -0.57
N SER A 18 -8.30 5.91 -1.35
CA SER A 18 -8.91 5.75 -2.67
C SER A 18 -8.50 6.83 -3.70
N GLU A 19 -7.42 7.58 -3.45
CA GLU A 19 -7.02 8.74 -4.27
C GLU A 19 -5.54 8.72 -4.71
N PRO A 20 -5.22 9.00 -6.00
CA PRO A 20 -6.17 9.19 -7.10
C PRO A 20 -6.79 7.85 -7.53
N ALA A 21 -8.08 7.90 -7.93
CA ALA A 21 -8.90 6.72 -8.21
C ALA A 21 -8.23 5.67 -9.14
N GLU A 22 -7.56 6.09 -10.21
CA GLU A 22 -6.87 5.17 -11.14
C GLU A 22 -5.76 4.37 -10.45
N GLN A 23 -5.00 5.02 -9.57
CA GLN A 23 -3.93 4.34 -8.84
C GLN A 23 -4.50 3.46 -7.73
N ALA A 24 -5.55 3.92 -7.04
CA ALA A 24 -6.24 3.14 -6.03
C ALA A 24 -6.77 1.81 -6.61
N GLN A 25 -7.43 1.85 -7.78
CA GLN A 25 -7.91 0.64 -8.46
C GLN A 25 -6.78 -0.34 -8.80
N LYS A 26 -5.64 0.17 -9.30
CA LYS A 26 -4.46 -0.65 -9.61
C LYS A 26 -3.89 -1.31 -8.35
N VAL A 27 -3.81 -0.55 -7.25
CA VAL A 27 -3.32 -1.09 -5.97
C VAL A 27 -4.27 -2.12 -5.40
N THR A 28 -5.58 -1.89 -5.42
CA THR A 28 -6.57 -2.89 -4.99
C THR A 28 -6.41 -4.19 -5.78
N GLY A 29 -6.25 -4.10 -7.10
CA GLY A 29 -5.96 -5.25 -7.94
C GLY A 29 -4.64 -5.96 -7.58
N PHE A 30 -3.61 -5.22 -7.17
CA PHE A 30 -2.36 -5.79 -6.68
C PHE A 30 -2.52 -6.46 -5.32
N PHE A 31 -3.25 -5.86 -4.38
CA PHE A 31 -3.51 -6.43 -3.05
C PHE A 31 -4.31 -7.73 -3.12
N ASN A 32 -5.27 -7.85 -4.05
CA ASN A 32 -5.95 -9.12 -4.31
C ASN A 32 -4.98 -10.24 -4.72
N LYS A 33 -3.88 -9.91 -5.42
CA LYS A 33 -2.83 -10.88 -5.79
C LYS A 33 -1.89 -11.21 -4.61
N VAL A 34 -1.75 -10.29 -3.65
CA VAL A 34 -1.05 -10.57 -2.39
C VAL A 34 -1.90 -11.52 -1.53
N GLU A 35 -3.21 -11.23 -1.40
CA GLU A 35 -4.16 -12.07 -0.67
C GLU A 35 -4.30 -13.48 -1.25
N SER A 36 -4.25 -13.62 -2.58
CA SER A 36 -4.26 -14.93 -3.25
C SER A 36 -2.95 -15.72 -3.09
N GLY A 37 -1.91 -15.09 -2.53
CA GLY A 37 -0.58 -15.68 -2.37
C GLY A 37 0.31 -15.62 -3.62
N GLU A 38 -0.10 -14.98 -4.72
CA GLU A 38 0.77 -14.79 -5.90
C GLU A 38 2.03 -13.99 -5.52
N TYR A 39 1.87 -12.98 -4.66
CA TYR A 39 2.94 -12.16 -4.11
C TYR A 39 3.05 -12.27 -2.59
N ILE A 40 4.28 -12.16 -2.09
CA ILE A 40 4.56 -11.92 -0.67
C ILE A 40 5.03 -10.47 -0.55
N LEU A 41 4.24 -9.64 0.12
CA LEU A 41 4.53 -8.24 0.35
C LEU A 41 5.37 -8.08 1.63
N PHE A 42 6.42 -7.26 1.58
CA PHE A 42 7.21 -6.91 2.76
C PHE A 42 7.45 -5.41 2.82
N VAL A 43 7.56 -4.89 4.05
CA VAL A 43 7.75 -3.47 4.39
C VAL A 43 8.75 -3.34 5.52
N CYS A 44 9.28 -2.14 5.74
CA CYS A 44 10.07 -1.81 6.93
C CYS A 44 9.35 -0.78 7.81
N ASP A 45 9.83 -0.61 9.04
CA ASP A 45 9.25 0.28 10.04
C ASP A 45 9.16 1.74 9.57
N LEU A 46 10.09 2.18 8.71
CA LEU A 46 10.07 3.53 8.14
C LEU A 46 8.87 3.76 7.23
N VAL A 47 8.47 2.76 6.44
CA VAL A 47 7.30 2.84 5.55
C VAL A 47 6.02 2.97 6.37
N ILE A 48 5.91 2.22 7.48
CA ILE A 48 4.76 2.30 8.38
C ILE A 48 4.74 3.65 9.10
N SER A 49 5.90 4.14 9.55
CA SER A 49 6.02 5.44 10.22
C SER A 49 5.63 6.60 9.30
N GLU A 50 6.07 6.57 8.03
CA GLU A 50 5.67 7.55 7.02
C GLU A 50 4.18 7.47 6.73
N LEU A 51 3.61 6.26 6.60
CA LEU A 51 2.19 6.06 6.35
C LEU A 51 1.33 6.74 7.43
N VAL A 52 1.63 6.46 8.70
CA VAL A 52 0.92 7.04 9.85
C VAL A 52 1.05 8.56 9.83
N TYR A 53 2.27 9.09 9.68
CA TYR A 53 2.49 10.53 9.65
C TYR A 53 1.69 11.22 8.53
N VAL A 54 1.69 10.64 7.32
CA VAL A 54 1.00 11.24 6.17
C VAL A 54 -0.53 11.18 6.35
N LEU A 55 -1.07 10.07 6.85
CA LEU A 55 -2.50 9.96 7.15
C LEU A 55 -2.93 11.03 8.17
N GLU A 56 -2.19 11.16 9.27
CA GLU A 56 -2.54 12.12 10.33
C GLU A 56 -2.32 13.59 9.93
N LYS A 57 -1.22 13.90 9.22
CA LYS A 57 -0.77 15.30 9.01
C LYS A 57 -1.14 15.88 7.66
N VAL A 58 -1.40 15.04 6.65
CA VAL A 58 -1.74 15.49 5.30
C VAL A 58 -3.20 15.20 4.99
N PHE A 59 -3.70 14.04 5.38
CA PHE A 59 -5.10 13.65 5.14
C PHE A 59 -6.04 13.94 6.31
N GLU A 60 -5.50 14.25 7.51
CA GLU A 60 -6.29 14.47 8.73
C GLU A 60 -7.20 13.27 9.07
N LEU A 61 -6.71 12.05 8.79
CA LEU A 61 -7.39 10.77 9.03
C LEU A 61 -6.84 10.02 10.26
#